data_AF-A0A8S2YR75-F1
#
_entry.id   AF-A0A8S2YR75-F1
#
_cell.length_a   1.000
_cell.length_b   1.000
_cell.length_c   1.000
_cell.angle_alpha   90.00
_cell.angle_beta   90.00
_cell.angle_gamma   90.00
#
_symmetry.space_group_name_H-M   'P 1'
#
loop_
_entity.id
_entity.type
_entity.pdbx_description
1 polymer ?
#
loop_
_entity_poly.entity_id
_entity_poly.type
_entity_poly.pdbx_seq_one_letter_code
_entity_poly.pdbx_strand_id
1 'polypeptide(L)'
;MNQDGKASALAAIEQLEPNGATNLWDGLKNGLDVLSKGSTAKSNSALFILTDGCPNEEPRSGHIPTLKEYKEKTGFSCTINTFGFGYTLDSRLLEEIAVIGN
;
A
#
# COMPACT_ATOMS: atom_id res chain seq x y z
N MET A 1 -4.08 -13.70 14.56
CA MET A 1 -2.79 -13.24 15.10
C MET A 1 -2.70 -13.66 16.55
N ASN A 2 -1.61 -14.29 16.98
CA ASN A 2 -1.39 -14.63 18.39
C ASN A 2 -0.59 -13.51 19.09
N GLN A 3 -0.34 -13.66 20.39
CA GLN A 3 0.36 -12.66 21.21
C GLN A 3 1.78 -12.40 20.72
N ASP A 4 2.52 -13.46 20.37
CA ASP A 4 3.90 -13.36 19.87
C ASP A 4 3.97 -12.57 18.56
N GLY A 5 3.07 -12.87 17.61
CA GLY A 5 3.00 -12.13 16.35
C GLY A 5 2.71 -10.65 16.56
N LYS A 6 1.82 -10.30 17.50
CA LYS A 6 1.53 -8.90 17.85
C LYS A 6 2.75 -8.20 18.45
N ALA A 7 3.46 -8.87 19.37
CA ALA A 7 4.66 -8.31 19.99
C ALA A 7 5.76 -8.06 18.96
N SER A 8 6.00 -8.99 18.04
CA SER A 8 6.99 -8.84 16.97
C SER A 8 6.65 -7.68 16.02
N ALA A 9 5.37 -7.52 15.66
CA ALA A 9 4.94 -6.41 14.80
C ALA A 9 5.15 -5.05 15.48
N LEU A 10 4.82 -4.93 16.77
CA LEU A 10 5.04 -3.71 17.53
C LEU A 10 6.53 -3.38 17.64
N ALA A 11 7.37 -4.37 17.96
CA ALA A 11 8.82 -4.17 18.04
C ALA A 11 9.43 -3.67 16.72
N ALA A 12 8.90 -4.12 15.57
CA ALA A 12 9.34 -3.64 14.26
C ALA A 12 8.89 -2.19 13.99
N ILE A 13 7.68 -1.81 14.41
CA ILE A 13 7.16 -0.45 14.26
C ILE A 13 7.99 0.57 15.06
N GLU A 14 8.38 0.23 16.29
CA GLU A 14 9.19 1.10 17.17
C GLU A 14 10.60 1.36 16.62
N GLN A 15 11.07 0.58 15.64
CA GLN A 15 12.38 0.74 15.01
C GLN A 15 12.32 1.50 13.68
N LEU A 16 11.13 1.92 13.22
CA LEU A 16 11.00 2.66 11.98
C LEU A 16 11.60 4.05 12.12
N GLU A 17 12.49 4.40 11.19
CA GLU A 17 13.05 5.74 11.07
C GLU A 17 12.70 6.32 9.70
N PRO A 18 12.41 7.63 9.60
CA PRO A 18 12.21 8.29 8.32
C PRO A 18 13.43 8.13 7.41
N ASN A 19 13.19 7.85 6.14
CA ASN A 19 14.22 7.79 5.11
C ASN A 19 13.80 8.68 3.94
N GLY A 20 14.72 9.46 3.39
CA GLY A 20 14.48 10.73 2.67
C GLY A 20 13.74 10.69 1.32
N ALA A 21 12.98 9.63 1.02
CA ALA A 21 12.20 9.50 -0.21
C ALA A 21 10.81 8.89 0.05
N THR A 22 9.90 9.12 -0.89
CA THR A 22 8.53 8.60 -0.87
C THR A 22 8.30 7.76 -2.11
N ASN A 23 8.62 6.47 -2.03
CA ASN A 23 8.34 5.49 -3.08
C ASN A 23 6.99 4.82 -2.83
N LEU A 24 5.91 5.51 -3.23
CA LEU A 24 4.55 5.06 -2.99
C LEU A 24 4.23 3.76 -3.73
N TRP A 25 4.69 3.62 -4.98
CA TRP A 25 4.47 2.40 -5.75
C TRP A 25 5.09 1.16 -5.10
N ASP A 26 6.36 1.22 -4.68
CA ASP A 26 7.03 0.06 -4.08
C ASP A 26 6.35 -0.36 -2.77
N GLY A 27 5.98 0.60 -1.92
CA GLY A 27 5.21 0.33 -0.70
C GLY A 27 3.85 -0.33 -0.98
N LEU A 28 3.09 0.22 -1.94
CA LEU A 28 1.81 -0.33 -2.38
C LEU A 28 1.97 -1.77 -2.90
N LYS A 29 2.92 -2.00 -3.81
CA LYS A 29 3.20 -3.31 -4.40
C LYS A 29 3.63 -4.33 -3.34
N ASN A 30 4.51 -3.95 -2.41
CA ASN A 30 4.95 -4.85 -1.34
C ASN A 30 3.77 -5.29 -0.46
N GLY A 31 2.86 -4.37 -0.12
CA GLY A 31 1.63 -4.70 0.60
C GLY A 31 0.74 -5.68 -0.19
N LEU A 32 0.55 -5.44 -1.48
CA LEU A 32 -0.22 -6.33 -2.36
C LEU A 32 0.43 -7.71 -2.52
N ASP A 33 1.75 -7.80 -2.58
CA ASP A 33 2.50 -9.07 -2.67
C ASP A 33 2.37 -9.89 -1.38
N VAL A 34 2.41 -9.24 -0.21
CA VAL A 34 2.19 -9.92 1.08
C VAL A 34 0.76 -10.46 1.17
N LEU A 35 -0.22 -9.64 0.80
CA LEU A 35 -1.63 -10.06 0.82
C LEU A 35 -1.92 -11.16 -0.19
N SER A 36 -1.40 -11.07 -1.42
CA SER A 36 -1.67 -12.08 -2.46
C SER A 36 -1.14 -13.47 -2.08
N LYS A 37 0.02 -13.53 -1.40
CA LYS A 37 0.62 -14.78 -0.92
C LYS A 37 -0.05 -15.33 0.34
N GLY A 38 -0.53 -14.44 1.22
CA GLY A 38 -1.09 -14.80 2.53
C GLY A 38 -2.61 -14.99 2.56
N SER A 39 -3.32 -14.53 1.52
CA SER A 39 -4.79 -14.58 1.48
C SER A 39 -5.30 -15.94 1.00
N THR A 40 -6.46 -16.33 1.50
CA THR A 40 -7.24 -17.47 1.01
C THR A 40 -8.51 -16.98 0.33
N ALA A 41 -9.22 -17.85 -0.38
CA ALA A 41 -10.51 -17.50 -0.99
C ALA A 41 -11.58 -17.02 0.01
N LYS A 42 -11.39 -17.22 1.32
CA LYS A 42 -12.29 -16.76 2.38
C LYS A 42 -11.79 -15.51 3.11
N SER A 43 -10.61 -15.01 2.76
CA SER A 43 -10.02 -13.84 3.41
C SER A 43 -10.70 -12.56 2.94
N ASN A 44 -11.07 -11.70 3.89
CA ASN A 44 -11.39 -10.31 3.60
C ASN A 44 -10.10 -9.49 3.75
N SER A 45 -9.38 -9.31 2.64
CA SER A 45 -8.07 -8.66 2.63
C SER A 45 -8.21 -7.17 2.35
N ALA A 46 -7.48 -6.35 3.12
CA ALA A 46 -7.45 -4.90 2.98
C ALA A 46 -6.03 -4.37 3.14
N LEU A 47 -5.71 -3.34 2.36
CA LEU A 47 -4.47 -2.59 2.41
C LEU A 47 -4.76 -1.15 2.86
N PHE A 48 -3.93 -0.62 3.76
CA PHE A 48 -4.04 0.74 4.28
C PHE A 48 -2.74 1.47 3.99
N ILE A 49 -2.83 2.62 3.30
CA ILE A 49 -1.68 3.48 3.00
C ILE A 49 -1.83 4.77 3.78
N LEU A 50 -0.83 5.10 4.56
CA LEU A 50 -0.70 6.38 5.26
C LEU A 50 0.50 7.13 4.67
N THR A 51 0.29 8.38 4.25
CA THR A 51 1.38 9.24 3.74
C THR A 51 1.14 10.70 4.11
N ASP A 52 2.23 11.41 4.39
CA ASP A 52 2.26 12.86 4.62
C ASP A 52 2.98 13.65 3.51
N GLY A 53 3.41 12.98 2.44
CA GLY A 53 4.12 13.59 1.32
C GLY A 53 3.69 13.09 -0.06
N CYS A 54 4.15 13.79 -1.08
CA CYS A 54 4.00 13.40 -2.49
C CYS A 54 5.04 12.34 -2.88
N PRO A 55 4.68 11.38 -3.76
CA PRO A 55 5.66 10.47 -4.33
C PRO A 55 6.75 11.24 -5.07
N ASN A 56 7.99 10.79 -4.91
CA ASN A 56 9.14 11.33 -5.65
C ASN A 56 9.90 10.25 -6.45
N GLU A 57 9.41 9.01 -6.39
CA GLU A 57 9.79 7.91 -7.26
C GLU A 57 8.54 7.45 -8.02
N GLU A 58 8.59 7.51 -9.35
CA GLU A 58 7.45 7.20 -10.22
C GLU A 58 7.71 5.92 -11.03
N PRO A 59 6.79 4.95 -11.06
CA PRO A 59 6.91 3.82 -11.97
C PRO A 59 6.83 4.30 -13.43
N ARG A 60 7.46 3.56 -14.35
CA ARG A 60 7.62 3.98 -15.76
C ARG A 60 6.31 4.39 -16.47
N SER A 61 5.20 3.74 -16.13
CA SER A 61 3.89 3.99 -16.73
C SER A 61 2.97 4.86 -15.87
N GLY A 62 3.47 5.36 -14.74
CA GLY A 62 2.67 6.03 -13.71
C GLY A 62 1.97 5.08 -12.74
N HIS A 63 1.71 5.53 -11.52
CA HIS A 63 1.12 4.71 -10.44
C HIS A 63 -0.16 3.97 -10.86
N ILE A 64 -1.07 4.67 -11.54
CA ILE A 64 -2.41 4.15 -11.86
C ILE A 64 -2.36 3.05 -12.94
N PRO A 65 -1.72 3.25 -14.11
CA PRO A 65 -1.55 2.15 -15.07
C PRO A 65 -0.82 0.95 -14.49
N THR A 66 0.22 1.17 -13.68
CA THR A 66 0.99 0.07 -13.07
C THR A 66 0.16 -0.71 -12.04
N LEU A 67 -0.70 -0.05 -11.25
CA LEU A 67 -1.64 -0.73 -10.36
C LEU A 67 -2.65 -1.61 -11.12
N LYS A 68 -3.21 -1.10 -12.22
CA LYS A 68 -4.13 -1.87 -13.07
C LYS A 68 -3.46 -3.11 -13.67
N GLU A 69 -2.27 -2.93 -14.23
CA GLU A 69 -1.46 -4.03 -14.77
C GLU A 69 -1.16 -5.09 -13.70
N TYR A 70 -0.82 -4.68 -12.47
CA TYR A 70 -0.60 -5.61 -11.37
C TYR A 70 -1.86 -6.44 -11.07
N LYS A 71 -3.03 -5.80 -10.96
CA LYS A 71 -4.31 -6.49 -10.69
C LYS A 71 -4.67 -7.45 -11.83
N GLU A 72 -4.51 -7.03 -13.08
CA GLU A 72 -4.74 -7.88 -14.26
C GLU A 72 -3.82 -9.09 -14.30
N LYS A 73 -2.51 -8.89 -14.06
CA LYS A 73 -1.50 -9.93 -14.11
C LYS A 73 -1.65 -10.97 -13.00
N THR A 74 -2.02 -10.54 -11.80
CA THR A 74 -2.10 -11.41 -10.63
C THR A 74 -3.49 -12.00 -10.41
N GLY A 75 -4.54 -11.35 -10.93
CA GLY A 75 -5.93 -11.67 -10.61
C GLY A 75 -6.29 -11.44 -9.13
N PHE A 76 -5.38 -10.88 -8.33
CA PHE A 76 -5.59 -10.64 -6.91
C PHE A 76 -6.28 -9.30 -6.69
N SER A 77 -7.24 -9.28 -5.76
CA SER A 77 -7.93 -8.06 -5.34
C SER A 77 -8.06 -7.99 -3.83
N CYS A 78 -7.98 -6.77 -3.32
CA CYS A 78 -8.22 -6.40 -1.93
C CYS A 78 -8.67 -4.95 -1.89
N THR A 79 -9.44 -4.56 -0.86
CA THR A 79 -9.79 -3.16 -0.64
C THR A 79 -8.54 -2.34 -0.32
N ILE A 80 -8.33 -1.20 -1.00
CA ILE A 80 -7.23 -0.28 -0.71
C ILE A 80 -7.81 1.00 -0.11
N ASN A 81 -7.31 1.37 1.06
CA ASN A 81 -7.68 2.60 1.76
C ASN A 81 -6.46 3.53 1.80
N THR A 82 -6.64 4.80 1.47
CA THR A 82 -5.59 5.81 1.49
C THR A 82 -5.90 6.90 2.53
N PHE A 83 -4.89 7.30 3.29
CA PHE A 83 -4.96 8.33 4.32
C PHE A 83 -3.83 9.32 4.08
N GLY A 84 -4.21 10.53 3.69
CA GLY A 84 -3.29 11.65 3.53
C GLY A 84 -3.22 12.48 4.82
N PHE A 85 -2.02 12.80 5.29
CA PHE A 85 -1.79 13.69 6.42
C PHE A 85 -1.07 14.97 5.97
N GLY A 86 -1.54 16.14 6.42
CA GLY A 86 -0.96 17.43 6.02
C GLY A 86 -1.52 18.01 4.72
N TYR A 87 -0.86 19.04 4.19
CA TYR A 87 -1.40 19.91 3.12
C TYR A 87 -0.65 19.80 1.79
N THR A 88 0.43 19.02 1.73
CA THR A 88 1.26 18.85 0.53
C THR A 88 1.22 17.40 0.09
N LEU A 89 0.14 17.05 -0.62
CA LEU A 89 -0.16 15.70 -1.05
C LEU A 89 -0.70 15.71 -2.48
N ASP A 90 -0.45 14.63 -3.22
CA ASP A 90 -1.21 14.32 -4.41
C ASP A 90 -2.50 13.59 -4.03
N SER A 91 -3.47 14.34 -3.49
CA SER A 91 -4.74 13.78 -3.02
C SER A 91 -5.54 13.10 -4.13
N ARG A 92 -5.38 13.57 -5.37
CA ARG A 92 -6.03 12.96 -6.54
C ARG A 92 -5.47 11.58 -6.80
N LEU A 93 -4.15 11.43 -6.77
CA LEU A 93 -3.53 10.11 -6.88
C LEU A 93 -4.00 9.17 -5.76
N LEU A 94 -4.06 9.63 -4.52
CA LEU A 94 -4.55 8.83 -3.39
C LEU A 94 -6.02 8.39 -3.56
N GLU A 95 -6.87 9.26 -4.07
CA GLU A 95 -8.27 8.94 -4.40
C GLU A 95 -8.35 7.90 -5.53
N GLU A 96 -7.62 8.10 -6.63
CA GLU A 96 -7.63 7.20 -7.78
C GLU A 96 -7.12 5.79 -7.39
N ILE A 97 -6.11 5.69 -6.51
CA ILE A 97 -5.63 4.41 -5.95
C ILE A 97 -6.75 3.72 -5.16
N ALA A 98 -7.46 4.45 -4.28
CA ALA A 98 -8.53 3.88 -3.47
C ALA A 98 -9.73 3.43 -4.32
N VAL A 99 -10.07 4.19 -5.37
CA VAL A 99 -11.14 3.84 -6.31
C VAL A 99 -10.81 2.57 -7.09
N ILE A 100 -9.57 2.41 -7.58
CA ILE A 100 -9.15 1.19 -8.30
C ILE A 100 -8.99 -0.01 -7.35
N GLY A 101 -8.69 0.25 -6.09
CA GLY A 101 -8.59 -0.75 -5.05
C GLY A 101 -9.92 -1.46 -4.76
N ASN A 102 -11.03 -0.73 -4.80
CA ASN A 102 -12.39 -1.22 -4.52
C ASN A 102 -13.12 -1.74 -5.75
#